data_AF-A0A356W8G5-F1
#
_entry.id   AF-A0A356W8G5-F1
#
_cell.length_a   1.000
_cell.length_b   1.000
_cell.length_c   1.000
_cell.angle_alpha   90.00
_cell.angle_beta   90.00
_cell.angle_gamma   90.00
#
_symmetry.space_group_name_H-M   'P 1'
#
loop_
_entity.id
_entity.type
_entity.pdbx_description
1 polymer ?
#
loop_
_entity_poly.entity_id
_entity_poly.type
_entity_poly.pdbx_seq_one_letter_code
_entity_poly.pdbx_strand_id
1 'polypeptide(L)'
;LLSRLDYKTLVITPKEPLTAVPEALAGMDATLRPDGDLAITFRTSETGIGRLLETVRANGIGVGDLVTEAPDLEDVFIALTSQAA
;
A
#
# COMPACT_ATOMS: atom_id res chain seq x y z
N LEU A 1 15.65 0.09 12.52
CA LEU A 1 15.53 1.52 12.12
C LEU A 1 15.61 1.71 10.59
N LEU A 2 16.42 0.93 9.87
CA LEU A 2 16.35 0.80 8.40
C LEU A 2 15.04 0.19 7.89
N SER A 3 14.38 -0.64 8.69
CA SER A 3 13.16 -1.37 8.32
C SER A 3 11.95 -0.50 7.94
N ARG A 4 12.01 0.84 8.12
CA ARG A 4 10.96 1.78 7.70
C ARG A 4 11.12 2.25 6.24
N LEU A 5 12.31 2.10 5.64
CA LEU A 5 12.57 2.39 4.22
C LEU A 5 12.10 1.27 3.29
N ASP A 6 11.85 0.07 3.83
CA ASP A 6 11.39 -1.09 3.08
C ASP A 6 9.87 -1.13 2.88
N TYR A 7 9.13 -0.12 3.32
CA TYR A 7 7.69 -0.07 3.07
C TYR A 7 7.37 0.75 1.83
N LYS A 8 6.44 0.25 1.03
CA LYS A 8 5.83 0.98 -0.08
C LYS A 8 4.32 0.90 0.03
N THR A 9 3.66 1.92 -0.49
CA THR A 9 2.21 1.95 -0.61
C THR A 9 1.85 1.78 -2.07
N LEU A 10 1.10 0.73 -2.38
CA LEU A 10 0.54 0.50 -3.71
C LEU A 10 -0.89 1.01 -3.72
N VAL A 11 -1.15 2.01 -4.53
CA VAL A 11 -2.48 2.53 -4.81
C VAL A 11 -3.00 1.85 -6.05
N ILE A 12 -4.17 1.25 -5.95
CA ILE A 12 -4.83 0.53 -7.02
C ILE A 12 -6.15 1.23 -7.28
N THR A 13 -6.31 1.78 -8.48
CA THR A 13 -7.60 2.31 -8.93
C THR A 13 -8.37 1.17 -9.57
N PRO A 14 -9.45 0.69 -8.95
CA PRO A 14 -10.25 -0.37 -9.54
C PRO A 14 -11.05 0.17 -10.73
N LYS A 15 -11.26 -0.66 -11.75
CA LYS A 15 -12.10 -0.31 -12.92
C LYS A 15 -13.55 -0.08 -12.53
N GLU A 16 -14.00 -0.82 -11.51
CA GLU A 16 -15.32 -0.69 -10.92
C GLU A 16 -15.15 -0.17 -9.49
N PRO A 17 -15.90 0.87 -9.08
CA PRO A 17 -15.75 1.45 -7.75
C PRO A 17 -16.02 0.40 -6.67
N LEU A 18 -15.06 0.22 -5.77
CA LEU A 18 -15.21 -0.66 -4.62
C LEU A 18 -16.03 0.07 -3.54
N THR A 19 -16.98 -0.62 -2.94
CA THR A 19 -17.77 -0.11 -1.81
C THR A 19 -17.13 -0.41 -0.45
N ALA A 20 -16.22 -1.39 -0.41
CA ALA A 20 -15.49 -1.79 0.78
C ALA A 20 -14.14 -2.42 0.40
N VAL A 21 -13.22 -2.47 1.37
CA VAL A 21 -11.97 -3.23 1.21
C VAL A 21 -12.30 -4.72 1.10
N PRO A 22 -11.85 -5.42 0.05
CA PRO A 22 -12.07 -6.85 -0.12
C PRO A 22 -11.51 -7.66 1.06
N GLU A 23 -12.23 -8.68 1.51
CA GLU A 23 -11.83 -9.51 2.67
C GLU A 23 -10.44 -10.15 2.50
N ALA A 24 -10.09 -10.49 1.25
CA ALA A 24 -8.76 -11.01 0.91
C ALA A 24 -7.60 -10.06 1.22
N LEU A 25 -7.89 -8.76 1.35
CA LEU A 25 -6.94 -7.70 1.66
C LEU A 25 -7.11 -7.18 3.09
N ALA A 26 -8.12 -7.63 3.83
CA ALA A 26 -8.33 -7.25 5.23
C ALA A 26 -7.19 -7.71 6.16
N GLY A 27 -6.43 -8.74 5.76
CA GLY A 27 -5.21 -9.17 6.46
C GLY A 27 -3.96 -8.37 6.09
N MET A 28 -4.06 -7.40 5.18
CA MET A 28 -2.98 -6.48 4.79
C MET A 28 -3.33 -5.07 5.26
N ASP A 29 -2.37 -4.16 5.30
CA ASP A 29 -2.60 -2.72 5.54
C ASP A 29 -3.25 -2.06 4.30
N ALA A 30 -4.44 -2.55 3.93
CA ALA A 30 -5.24 -2.10 2.80
C ALA A 30 -6.35 -1.14 3.28
N THR A 31 -6.41 0.04 2.70
CA THR A 31 -7.39 1.09 3.03
C THR A 31 -8.06 1.57 1.76
N LEU A 32 -9.39 1.63 1.77
CA LEU A 32 -10.17 2.25 0.69
C LEU A 32 -10.19 3.76 0.90
N ARG A 33 -9.66 4.51 -0.06
CA ARG A 33 -9.68 5.97 -0.10
C ARG A 33 -11.06 6.48 -0.51
N PRO A 34 -11.42 7.71 -0.12
CA PRO A 34 -12.72 8.31 -0.47
C PRO A 34 -12.95 8.42 -1.99
N ASP A 35 -11.87 8.47 -2.78
CA ASP A 35 -11.92 8.52 -4.25
C ASP A 35 -12.25 7.16 -4.90
N GLY A 36 -12.31 6.08 -4.12
CA GLY A 36 -12.52 4.71 -4.60
C GLY A 36 -11.22 3.94 -4.87
N ASP A 37 -10.07 4.57 -4.64
CA ASP A 37 -8.75 3.94 -4.76
C ASP A 37 -8.43 3.07 -3.55
N LEU A 38 -7.75 1.96 -3.80
CA LEU A 38 -7.32 1.04 -2.77
C LEU A 38 -5.83 1.21 -2.50
N ALA A 39 -5.49 1.75 -1.33
CA ALA A 39 -4.11 1.95 -0.90
C ALA A 39 -3.66 0.79 -0.01
N ILE A 40 -2.60 0.09 -0.41
CA ILE A 40 -2.10 -1.10 0.28
C ILE A 40 -0.64 -0.86 0.67
N THR A 41 -0.37 -0.79 1.96
CA THR A 41 0.99 -0.69 2.47
C THR A 41 1.59 -2.08 2.64
N PHE A 42 2.77 -2.30 2.07
CA PHE A 42 3.45 -3.60 2.15
C PHE A 42 4.96 -3.41 2.26
N ARG A 43 5.65 -4.43 2.77
CA ARG A 43 7.11 -4.44 2.84
C ARG A 43 7.68 -4.98 1.54
N THR A 44 8.45 -4.19 0.80
CA THR A 44 9.06 -4.56 -0.50
C THR A 44 10.01 -5.76 -0.39
N SER A 45 10.71 -5.89 0.73
CA SER A 45 11.63 -7.01 1.00
C SER A 45 10.93 -8.34 1.28
N GLU A 46 9.64 -8.33 1.67
CA GLU A 46 8.89 -9.54 2.05
C GLU A 46 7.79 -9.87 1.05
N THR A 47 7.10 -8.84 0.55
CA THR A 47 5.98 -8.95 -0.38
C THR A 47 6.30 -8.19 -1.66
N GLY A 48 6.39 -8.90 -2.77
CA GLY A 48 6.57 -8.28 -4.09
C GLY A 48 5.26 -7.71 -4.62
N ILE A 49 5.33 -6.54 -5.26
CA ILE A 49 4.18 -5.88 -5.93
C ILE A 49 3.44 -6.84 -6.87
N GLY A 50 4.18 -7.66 -7.62
CA GLY A 50 3.59 -8.62 -8.55
C GLY A 50 2.65 -9.63 -7.87
N ARG A 51 3.07 -10.18 -6.72
CA ARG A 51 2.24 -11.12 -5.95
C ARG A 51 1.00 -10.45 -5.38
N LEU A 52 1.13 -9.18 -5.00
CA LEU A 52 0.02 -8.38 -4.50
C LEU A 52 -1.01 -8.11 -5.60
N LEU A 53 -0.55 -7.75 -6.81
CA LEU A 53 -1.39 -7.59 -7.99
C LEU A 53 -2.08 -8.90 -8.40
N GLU A 54 -1.38 -10.04 -8.33
CA GLU A 54 -1.98 -11.35 -8.58
C GLU A 54 -3.10 -11.66 -7.59
N THR A 55 -2.87 -11.46 -6.29
CA THR A 55 -3.90 -11.63 -5.26
C THR A 55 -5.11 -10.73 -5.53
N VAL A 56 -4.88 -9.46 -5.85
CA VAL A 56 -5.95 -8.50 -6.16
C VAL A 56 -6.78 -8.98 -7.37
N ARG A 57 -6.12 -9.37 -8.45
CA ARG A 57 -6.78 -9.88 -9.67
C ARG A 57 -7.50 -11.21 -9.44
N ALA A 58 -6.91 -12.13 -8.67
CA ALA A 58 -7.50 -13.42 -8.34
C ALA A 58 -8.79 -13.28 -7.51
N ASN A 59 -8.92 -12.19 -6.76
CA ASN A 59 -10.12 -11.85 -5.99
C ASN A 59 -11.12 -11.00 -6.79
N GLY A 60 -10.98 -10.92 -8.11
CA GLY A 60 -11.94 -10.25 -8.99
C GLY A 60 -11.84 -8.72 -8.99
N ILE A 61 -10.82 -8.15 -8.37
CA ILE A 61 -10.61 -6.69 -8.38
C ILE A 61 -9.97 -6.33 -9.72
N GLY A 62 -10.76 -5.74 -10.62
CA GLY A 62 -10.26 -5.25 -11.89
C GLY A 62 -9.34 -4.06 -11.67
N VAL A 63 -8.03 -4.22 -11.86
CA VAL A 63 -7.07 -3.11 -11.77
C VAL A 63 -7.19 -2.25 -13.03
N GLY A 64 -7.63 -1.00 -12.87
CA GLY A 64 -7.75 0.00 -13.94
C GLY A 64 -6.49 0.84 -14.07
N ASP A 65 -6.03 1.37 -12.95
CA ASP A 65 -4.76 2.09 -12.82
C ASP A 65 -4.01 1.64 -11.56
N LEU A 66 -2.69 1.86 -11.54
CA LEU A 66 -1.86 1.52 -10.39
C LEU A 66 -0.74 2.53 -10.22
N VAL A 67 -0.55 2.99 -8.98
CA VAL A 67 0.46 3.97 -8.60
C VAL A 67 1.20 3.45 -7.39
N THR A 68 2.54 3.53 -7.39
CA THR A 68 3.35 3.20 -6.23
C THR A 68 3.83 4.47 -5.56
N GLU A 69 3.44 4.67 -4.30
CA GLU A 69 3.91 5.76 -3.46
C GLU A 69 5.00 5.24 -2.53
N ALA A 70 6.12 5.98 -2.46
CA ALA A 70 7.14 5.76 -1.44
C ALA A 70 6.81 6.64 -0.23
N PRO A 71 7.04 6.18 1.00
CA PRO A 71 6.88 7.04 2.17
C PRO A 71 7.83 8.24 2.03
N ASP A 72 7.30 9.44 2.30
CA ASP A 72 8.07 10.67 2.27
C ASP A 72 9.20 10.60 3.31
N LEU A 73 10.43 10.83 2.84
CA LEU A 73 11.63 10.70 3.68
C LEU A 73 11.77 11.86 4.67
N GLU A 74 10.96 12.91 4.53
CA GLU A 74 11.00 14.11 5.36
C GLU A 74 10.55 13.82 6.82
N ASP A 75 9.48 13.02 7.01
CA ASP A 75 9.00 12.62 8.34
C ASP A 75 9.92 11.60 9.04
N VAL A 76 10.60 10.75 8.27
CA VAL A 76 11.57 9.78 8.82
C VAL A 76 12.76 10.50 9.45
N PHE A 77 13.15 11.64 8.91
CA PHE A 77 14.28 12.44 9.39
C PHE A 77 13.98 13.12 10.74
N ILE A 78 12.76 13.64 10.95
CA ILE A 78 12.33 14.24 12.23
C ILE A 78 12.27 13.19 13.36
N ALA A 79 11.82 11.97 13.04
CA ALA A 79 11.81 10.86 13.99
C ALA A 79 13.22 10.42 14.42
N LEU A 80 14.24 10.62 13.58
CA LEU A 80 15.64 10.31 13.88
C LEU A 80 16.30 11.35 14.79
N THR A 81 15.97 12.63 14.64
CA THR A 81 16.59 13.72 15.42
C THR A 81 15.96 13.90 16.80
N SER A 82 14.78 13.34 17.05
CA SER A 82 14.07 13.45 18.33
C SER A 82 14.53 12.47 19.42
N GLN A 83 15.34 11.46 19.08
CA GLN A 83 15.91 10.48 20.04
C GLN A 83 17.39 10.73 20.39
N ALA A 84 17.99 11.79 19.85
CA ALA A 84 19.36 12.20 20.16
C ALA A 84 19.43 13.44 21.09
N ALA A 85 18.38 13.70 21.86
CA ALA A 85 18.34 14.74 22.89
C ALA A 85 18.44 14.13 24.29
#